data_AF-A0A943Y7G6-F1
#
_entry.id   AF-A0A943Y7G6-F1
#
_cell.length_a   1.000
_cell.length_b   1.000
_cell.length_c   1.000
_cell.angle_alpha   90.00
_cell.angle_beta   90.00
_cell.angle_gamma   90.00
#
_symmetry.space_group_name_H-M   'P 1'
#
loop_
_entity.id
_entity.type
_entity.pdbx_description
1 polymer ?
#
loop_
_entity_poly.entity_id
_entity_poly.type
_entity_poly.pdbx_seq_one_letter_code
_entity_poly.pdbx_strand_id
1 'polypeptide(L)'
;MKANITKRLACTLLALAVMITTVFVHVESAQAAERYTYAYKSTDNETAYAGTEVKTPFTLTNNQGIGILIVATAPVDMKITVYNSNGVAMDWADNPFYASASTDWHYDSGVGEYVFTAVLKAMNPGDYYFGITFSENTNYLLYIIQNNESAKINQSKAIITKGFTKKLSVTGAKVKSWKSSNKKIAKVDKKGKVTGVKAGKTTIYATTADGKKLTCKVTVKENKYSVTKPSLSDAGQMGCFVEAYKASYDKSGNLVINAIIINNSANRIVRLKDVKFVVKDANGKVVGTYKASKYNVSVSSYSTKSVKFTLKKSLLKKKKIDLRNATIVRKGGSYYYR
;
A
#
# COMPACT_ATOMS: atom_id res chain seq x y z
N MET A 1 7.01 29.25 -32.82
CA MET A 1 7.83 28.90 -31.63
C MET A 1 7.11 27.97 -30.62
N LYS A 2 5.78 27.79 -30.67
CA LYS A 2 4.96 27.25 -29.55
C LYS A 2 4.95 25.73 -29.27
N ALA A 3 5.34 24.84 -30.21
CA ALA A 3 5.03 23.39 -30.05
C ALA A 3 6.24 22.46 -29.82
N ASN A 4 7.48 22.89 -30.08
CA ASN A 4 8.66 22.00 -30.12
C ASN A 4 9.59 22.14 -28.91
N ILE A 5 9.59 23.27 -28.19
CA ILE A 5 10.52 23.54 -27.08
C ILE A 5 10.27 22.62 -25.87
N THR A 6 9.00 22.34 -25.52
CA THR A 6 8.67 21.51 -24.36
C THR A 6 9.05 20.03 -24.52
N LYS A 7 9.09 19.49 -25.75
CA LYS A 7 9.59 18.12 -26.02
C LYS A 7 11.12 18.08 -26.01
N ARG A 8 11.78 19.20 -26.31
CA ARG A 8 13.24 19.36 -26.39
C ARG A 8 13.90 19.53 -25.01
N LEU A 9 13.19 20.09 -24.03
CA LEU A 9 13.64 20.30 -22.65
C LEU A 9 13.72 19.03 -21.76
N ALA A 10 13.36 17.86 -22.29
CA ALA A 10 13.18 16.65 -21.48
C ALA A 10 14.47 16.20 -20.75
N CYS A 11 15.64 16.37 -21.38
CA CYS A 11 16.93 15.97 -20.81
C CYS A 11 17.37 16.91 -19.66
N THR A 12 17.20 18.21 -19.84
CA THR A 12 17.59 19.25 -18.87
C THR A 12 16.72 19.18 -17.62
N LEU A 13 15.40 19.02 -17.80
CA LEU A 13 14.46 18.81 -16.69
C LEU A 13 14.74 17.49 -15.93
N LEU A 14 15.20 16.45 -16.63
CA LEU A 14 15.62 15.20 -16.00
C LEU A 14 16.90 15.38 -15.16
N ALA A 15 17.92 16.05 -15.70
CA ALA A 15 19.15 16.34 -14.96
C ALA A 15 18.84 17.10 -13.66
N LEU A 16 17.94 18.09 -13.75
CA LEU A 16 17.48 18.86 -12.60
C LEU A 16 16.77 17.97 -11.56
N ALA A 17 15.85 17.10 -11.99
CA ALA A 17 15.14 16.16 -11.10
C ALA A 17 16.11 15.22 -10.34
N VAL A 18 17.20 14.79 -11.00
CA VAL A 18 18.25 13.96 -10.39
C VAL A 18 19.08 14.76 -9.37
N MET A 19 19.44 16.01 -9.70
CA MET A 19 20.25 16.87 -8.82
C MET A 19 19.56 17.21 -7.48
N ILE A 20 18.22 17.25 -7.47
CA ILE A 20 17.43 17.48 -6.25
C ILE A 20 17.57 16.34 -5.21
N THR A 21 17.85 15.09 -5.63
CA THR A 21 17.79 13.89 -4.73
C THR A 21 19.13 13.22 -4.42
N THR A 22 20.27 13.74 -4.89
CA THR A 22 21.62 13.17 -4.68
C THR A 22 21.81 11.70 -5.13
N VAL A 23 20.95 11.13 -5.99
CA VAL A 23 21.09 9.74 -6.47
C VAL A 23 21.23 9.71 -8.00
N PHE A 24 22.45 9.48 -8.51
CA PHE A 24 22.69 9.24 -9.93
C PHE A 24 22.30 7.81 -10.31
N VAL A 25 21.31 7.66 -11.17
CA VAL A 25 21.01 6.41 -11.90
C VAL A 25 20.75 6.76 -13.35
N HIS A 26 21.28 5.95 -14.27
CA HIS A 26 21.06 6.08 -15.71
C HIS A 26 19.62 5.67 -16.04
N VAL A 27 18.85 6.51 -16.76
CA VAL A 27 17.42 6.27 -17.05
C VAL A 27 17.08 6.66 -18.49
N GLU A 28 16.27 5.85 -19.16
CA GLU A 28 15.70 6.17 -20.48
C GLU A 28 14.68 7.32 -20.39
N SER A 29 14.73 8.26 -21.35
CA SER A 29 13.94 9.52 -21.37
C SER A 29 12.41 9.34 -21.29
N ALA A 30 11.86 8.21 -21.73
CA ALA A 30 10.42 7.94 -21.66
C ALA A 30 9.91 7.60 -20.24
N GLN A 31 10.78 7.12 -19.33
CA GLN A 31 10.44 6.88 -17.91
C GLN A 31 10.66 8.13 -17.04
N ALA A 32 11.32 9.16 -17.59
CA ALA A 32 11.76 10.36 -16.90
C ALA A 32 10.63 11.33 -16.52
N ALA A 33 9.60 11.45 -17.35
CA ALA A 33 8.46 12.36 -17.12
C ALA A 33 7.61 11.99 -15.88
N GLU A 34 7.83 10.81 -15.29
CA GLU A 34 7.05 10.32 -14.15
C GLU A 34 7.81 10.44 -12.81
N ARG A 35 9.02 11.05 -12.80
CA ARG A 35 9.81 11.29 -11.59
C ARG A 35 9.53 12.63 -10.91
N TYR A 36 9.12 13.62 -11.68
CA TYR A 36 8.77 14.94 -11.19
C TYR A 36 7.37 15.34 -11.67
N THR A 37 6.83 16.37 -11.06
CA THR A 37 5.62 17.07 -11.52
C THR A 37 5.92 18.55 -11.63
N TYR A 38 5.18 19.25 -12.49
CA TYR A 38 5.25 20.70 -12.57
C TYR A 38 4.48 21.30 -11.39
N ALA A 39 5.17 22.03 -10.53
CA ALA A 39 4.55 22.98 -9.61
C ALA A 39 4.09 24.23 -10.36
N TYR A 40 4.85 24.62 -11.40
CA TYR A 40 4.49 25.64 -12.39
C TYR A 40 5.08 25.30 -13.75
N LYS A 41 4.39 25.70 -14.82
CA LYS A 41 4.83 25.54 -16.20
C LYS A 41 4.27 26.65 -17.07
N SER A 42 5.12 27.51 -17.62
CA SER A 42 4.71 28.48 -18.65
C SER A 42 4.08 27.75 -19.85
N THR A 43 2.96 28.30 -20.33
CA THR A 43 2.25 27.79 -21.52
C THR A 43 2.60 28.55 -22.79
N ASP A 44 3.08 29.79 -22.63
CA ASP A 44 3.53 30.71 -23.68
C ASP A 44 4.73 31.52 -23.15
N ASN A 45 5.45 32.22 -24.04
CA ASN A 45 6.51 33.14 -23.62
C ASN A 45 5.90 34.27 -22.77
N GLU A 46 6.50 34.50 -21.62
CA GLU A 46 6.20 35.61 -20.73
C GLU A 46 7.15 36.77 -21.05
N THR A 47 6.66 38.01 -21.05
CA THR A 47 7.47 39.21 -21.23
C THR A 47 7.63 39.90 -19.88
N ALA A 48 8.86 40.03 -19.42
CA ALA A 48 9.22 40.83 -18.25
C ALA A 48 9.90 42.13 -18.70
N TYR A 49 9.60 43.22 -17.99
CA TYR A 49 10.25 44.52 -18.19
C TYR A 49 11.42 44.68 -17.22
N ALA A 50 12.48 45.33 -17.69
CA ALA A 50 13.69 45.61 -16.91
C ALA A 50 13.36 46.23 -15.55
N GLY A 51 13.96 45.71 -14.48
CA GLY A 51 13.78 46.20 -13.12
C GLY A 51 12.41 45.96 -12.49
N THR A 52 11.45 45.39 -13.22
CA THR A 52 10.10 45.09 -12.70
C THR A 52 10.02 43.63 -12.27
N GLU A 53 9.55 43.39 -11.05
CA GLU A 53 9.40 42.02 -10.54
C GLU A 53 8.11 41.37 -11.05
N VAL A 54 8.25 40.17 -11.62
CA VAL A 54 7.13 39.28 -11.95
C VAL A 54 7.00 38.23 -10.86
N LYS A 55 5.82 38.12 -10.23
CA LYS A 55 5.53 37.12 -9.18
C LYS A 55 4.61 36.02 -9.70
N THR A 56 5.14 34.81 -9.79
CA THR A 56 4.43 33.64 -10.31
C THR A 56 4.03 32.69 -9.18
N PRO A 57 2.74 32.41 -8.96
CA PRO A 57 2.31 31.47 -7.92
C PRO A 57 2.66 30.03 -8.28
N PHE A 58 3.02 29.21 -7.30
CA PHE A 58 3.21 27.77 -7.43
C PHE A 58 2.87 27.02 -6.14
N THR A 59 2.49 25.76 -6.25
CA THR A 59 2.12 24.91 -5.09
C THR A 59 3.04 23.71 -4.98
N LEU A 60 3.58 23.49 -3.77
CA LEU A 60 4.33 22.31 -3.41
C LEU A 60 3.44 21.28 -2.71
N THR A 61 3.54 20.04 -3.16
CA THR A 61 2.77 18.90 -2.65
C THR A 61 3.61 18.01 -1.74
N ASN A 62 4.92 18.20 -1.72
CA ASN A 62 5.86 17.44 -0.91
C ASN A 62 7.09 18.30 -0.59
N ASN A 63 7.97 17.76 0.26
CA ASN A 63 9.14 18.47 0.78
C ASN A 63 10.47 18.04 0.15
N GLN A 64 10.45 17.50 -1.06
CA GLN A 64 11.66 16.95 -1.70
C GLN A 64 12.55 18.01 -2.35
N GLY A 65 12.19 19.30 -2.25
CA GLY A 65 12.86 20.39 -2.96
C GLY A 65 12.31 20.60 -4.37
N ILE A 66 12.72 21.70 -4.99
CA ILE A 66 12.32 22.08 -6.34
C ILE A 66 13.50 22.29 -7.26
N GLY A 67 13.29 22.00 -8.53
CA GLY A 67 14.11 22.42 -9.64
C GLY A 67 13.45 23.60 -10.34
N ILE A 68 14.22 24.64 -10.62
CA ILE A 68 13.82 25.79 -11.39
C ILE A 68 14.58 25.75 -12.72
N LEU A 69 13.86 25.97 -13.80
CA LEU A 69 14.38 26.10 -15.15
C LEU A 69 13.81 27.37 -15.76
N ILE A 70 14.68 28.28 -16.17
CA ILE A 70 14.32 29.49 -16.91
C ILE A 70 14.98 29.40 -18.29
N VAL A 71 14.20 29.65 -19.34
CA VAL A 71 14.68 29.63 -20.73
C VAL A 71 14.51 31.03 -21.31
N ALA A 72 15.56 31.55 -21.96
CA ALA A 72 15.55 32.86 -22.60
C ALA A 72 16.43 32.85 -23.87
N THR A 73 16.20 33.84 -24.75
CA THR A 73 16.94 33.95 -26.02
C THR A 73 18.37 34.43 -25.86
N ALA A 74 18.71 35.04 -24.72
CA ALA A 74 20.07 35.46 -24.36
C ALA A 74 20.24 35.38 -22.83
N PRO A 75 21.47 35.18 -22.32
CA PRO A 75 21.77 35.31 -20.90
C PRO A 75 21.47 36.73 -20.39
N VAL A 76 20.98 36.83 -19.16
CA VAL A 76 20.59 38.10 -18.55
C VAL A 76 20.82 38.04 -17.04
N ASP A 77 21.25 39.15 -16.44
CA ASP A 77 21.36 39.25 -14.99
C ASP A 77 19.97 39.27 -14.38
N MET A 78 19.76 38.51 -13.31
CA MET A 78 18.46 38.47 -12.65
C MET A 78 18.57 38.31 -11.14
N LYS A 79 17.58 38.89 -10.45
CA LYS A 79 17.31 38.67 -9.03
C LYS A 79 16.10 37.76 -8.90
N ILE A 80 16.22 36.72 -8.08
CA ILE A 80 15.17 35.76 -7.79
C ILE A 80 14.82 35.83 -6.31
N THR A 81 13.52 35.94 -6.00
CA THR A 81 13.00 35.96 -4.62
C THR A 81 11.89 34.93 -4.47
N VAL A 82 11.94 34.09 -3.44
CA VAL A 82 10.84 33.19 -3.07
C VAL A 82 10.02 33.81 -1.95
N TYR A 83 8.69 33.77 -2.08
CA TYR A 83 7.74 34.28 -1.10
C TYR A 83 6.82 33.16 -0.59
N ASN A 84 6.38 33.26 0.66
CA ASN A 84 5.30 32.43 1.19
C ASN A 84 3.93 32.81 0.59
N SER A 85 2.88 32.07 0.96
CA SER A 85 1.51 32.28 0.50
C SER A 85 0.94 33.68 0.78
N ASN A 86 1.51 34.40 1.76
CA ASN A 86 1.11 35.76 2.12
C ASN A 86 1.92 36.84 1.37
N GLY A 87 2.80 36.46 0.44
CA GLY A 87 3.63 37.38 -0.31
C GLY A 87 4.82 37.96 0.49
N VAL A 88 5.14 37.37 1.64
CA VAL A 88 6.32 37.73 2.45
C VAL A 88 7.52 36.91 1.99
N ALA A 89 8.66 37.56 1.77
CA ALA A 89 9.88 36.88 1.33
C ALA A 89 10.29 35.83 2.37
N MET A 90 10.68 34.64 1.90
CA MET A 90 11.16 33.57 2.76
C MET A 90 12.48 33.98 3.44
N ASP A 91 12.59 33.78 4.74
CA ASP A 91 13.79 34.09 5.52
C ASP A 91 14.81 32.95 5.42
N TRP A 92 15.59 32.94 4.33
CA TRP A 92 16.68 31.99 4.08
C TRP A 92 17.96 32.74 3.74
N ALA A 93 19.11 32.16 4.07
CA ALA A 93 20.41 32.79 3.84
C ALA A 93 20.64 33.22 2.37
N ASP A 94 20.12 32.44 1.42
CA ASP A 94 20.30 32.67 -0.02
C ASP A 94 19.03 33.25 -0.69
N ASN A 95 18.09 33.86 0.06
CA ASN A 95 16.90 34.48 -0.52
C ASN A 95 16.85 36.00 -0.23
N PRO A 96 16.88 36.88 -1.25
CA PRO A 96 16.94 36.58 -2.68
C PRO A 96 18.32 36.09 -3.12
N PHE A 97 18.37 35.36 -4.24
CA PHE A 97 19.62 35.02 -4.92
C PHE A 97 19.70 35.67 -6.29
N TYR A 98 20.93 35.85 -6.77
CA TYR A 98 21.24 36.52 -8.02
C TYR A 98 21.86 35.53 -9.00
N ALA A 99 21.52 35.67 -10.28
CA ALA A 99 22.14 34.94 -11.36
C ALA A 99 22.76 35.92 -12.35
N SER A 100 24.00 35.64 -12.74
CA SER A 100 24.82 36.42 -13.66
C SER A 100 24.68 35.90 -15.10
N ALA A 101 24.50 36.82 -16.04
CA ALA A 101 24.49 36.56 -17.48
C ALA A 101 25.78 35.88 -17.96
N SER A 102 26.91 36.13 -17.30
CA SER A 102 28.22 35.65 -17.74
C SER A 102 28.58 34.23 -17.27
N THR A 103 27.95 33.73 -16.20
CA THR A 103 28.38 32.48 -15.56
C THR A 103 27.27 31.47 -15.33
N ASP A 104 26.02 31.89 -15.12
CA ASP A 104 24.98 31.00 -14.62
C ASP A 104 24.05 30.44 -15.70
N TRP A 105 24.17 30.96 -16.93
CA TRP A 105 23.44 30.50 -18.09
C TRP A 105 24.29 29.59 -18.96
N HIS A 106 23.67 28.57 -19.54
CA HIS A 106 24.31 27.72 -20.55
C HIS A 106 23.39 27.59 -21.77
N TYR A 107 23.98 27.45 -22.96
CA TYR A 107 23.21 27.18 -24.17
C TYR A 107 22.84 25.70 -24.22
N ASP A 108 21.53 25.41 -24.32
CA ASP A 108 21.05 24.04 -24.50
C ASP A 108 20.75 23.79 -25.98
N SER A 109 21.60 23.02 -26.65
CA SER A 109 21.48 22.72 -28.08
C SER A 109 20.23 21.91 -28.44
N GLY A 110 19.65 21.18 -27.48
CA GLY A 110 18.38 20.50 -27.65
C GLY A 110 17.23 21.49 -27.76
N VAL A 111 17.27 22.55 -26.95
CA VAL A 111 16.26 23.61 -26.87
C VAL A 111 16.43 24.65 -27.97
N GLY A 112 17.68 25.01 -28.27
CA GLY A 112 18.06 26.10 -29.17
C GLY A 112 18.11 27.48 -28.50
N GLU A 113 18.14 27.53 -27.17
CA GLU A 113 18.08 28.76 -26.36
C GLU A 113 19.00 28.64 -25.13
N TYR A 114 19.15 29.75 -24.39
CA TYR A 114 19.91 29.78 -23.14
C TYR A 114 19.03 29.37 -21.98
N VAL A 115 19.64 28.62 -21.06
CA VAL A 115 18.97 28.01 -19.93
C VAL A 115 19.69 28.36 -18.65
N PHE A 116 18.93 28.80 -17.66
CA PHE A 116 19.33 28.86 -16.27
C PHE A 116 18.65 27.73 -15.49
N THR A 117 19.42 27.09 -14.60
CA THR A 117 18.91 26.05 -13.71
C THR A 117 19.29 26.33 -12.26
N ALA A 118 18.33 26.20 -11.35
CA ALA A 118 18.59 26.24 -9.91
C ALA A 118 17.87 25.11 -9.18
N VAL A 119 18.39 24.71 -8.02
CA VAL A 119 17.77 23.73 -7.13
C VAL A 119 17.62 24.34 -5.75
N LEU A 120 16.38 24.40 -5.25
CA LEU A 120 16.10 24.81 -3.88
C LEU A 120 15.72 23.58 -3.06
N LYS A 121 16.47 23.29 -1.99
CA LYS A 121 16.27 22.10 -1.17
C LYS A 121 15.23 22.34 -0.06
N ALA A 122 14.48 21.29 0.26
CA ALA A 122 13.70 21.14 1.51
C ALA A 122 12.73 22.28 1.89
N MET A 123 11.91 22.74 0.95
CA MET A 123 10.72 23.55 1.26
C MET A 123 9.56 22.67 1.76
N ASN A 124 8.70 23.16 2.65
CA ASN A 124 7.51 22.42 3.07
C ASN A 124 6.42 22.44 1.99
N PRO A 125 5.46 21.50 2.01
CA PRO A 125 4.27 21.58 1.18
C PRO A 125 3.48 22.86 1.50
N GLY A 126 2.99 23.55 0.48
CA GLY A 126 2.29 24.83 0.63
C GLY A 126 2.28 25.65 -0.65
N ASP A 127 1.64 26.81 -0.58
CA ASP A 127 1.57 27.77 -1.68
C ASP A 127 2.65 28.85 -1.52
N TYR A 128 3.25 29.21 -2.65
CA TYR A 128 4.39 30.12 -2.71
C TYR A 128 4.28 31.02 -3.95
N TYR A 129 5.09 32.09 -3.97
CA TYR A 129 5.34 32.87 -5.18
C TYR A 129 6.82 32.84 -5.54
N PHE A 130 7.10 32.75 -6.82
CA PHE A 130 8.43 32.86 -7.40
C PHE A 130 8.56 34.23 -8.08
N GLY A 131 9.34 35.11 -7.49
CA GLY A 131 9.64 36.45 -7.98
C GLY A 131 10.89 36.46 -8.86
N ILE A 132 10.80 37.05 -10.05
CA ILE A 132 11.94 37.25 -10.96
C ILE A 132 12.01 38.73 -11.34
N THR A 133 13.18 39.34 -11.22
CA THR A 133 13.48 40.67 -11.76
C THR A 133 14.67 40.56 -12.70
N PHE A 134 14.48 40.88 -13.97
CA PHE A 134 15.56 40.92 -14.97
C PHE A 134 16.18 42.31 -15.05
N SER A 135 17.48 42.38 -15.35
CA SER A 135 18.16 43.66 -15.63
C SER A 135 17.75 44.29 -16.96
N GLU A 136 17.20 43.49 -17.88
CA GLU A 136 16.76 43.91 -19.21
C GLU A 136 15.37 43.37 -19.56
N ASN A 137 14.71 43.97 -20.55
CA ASN A 137 13.44 43.44 -21.08
C ASN A 137 13.68 42.02 -21.64
N THR A 138 13.00 41.04 -21.07
CA THR A 138 13.30 39.62 -21.33
C THR A 138 12.04 38.85 -21.67
N ASN A 139 12.08 38.09 -22.77
CA ASN A 139 11.09 37.05 -23.02
C ASN A 139 11.60 35.73 -22.46
N TYR A 140 10.82 35.08 -21.61
CA TYR A 140 11.25 33.85 -20.94
C TYR A 140 10.15 32.80 -20.82
N LEU A 141 10.57 31.58 -20.54
CA LEU A 141 9.72 30.48 -20.06
C LEU A 141 10.21 30.05 -18.69
N LEU A 142 9.28 29.83 -17.75
CA LEU A 142 9.55 29.34 -16.41
C LEU A 142 8.94 27.96 -16.20
N TYR A 143 9.76 27.05 -15.71
CA TYR A 143 9.31 25.74 -15.25
C TYR A 143 9.81 25.52 -13.82
N ILE A 144 8.87 25.23 -12.92
CA ILE A 144 9.17 24.84 -11.55
C ILE A 144 8.72 23.40 -11.39
N ILE A 145 9.67 22.51 -11.13
CA ILE A 145 9.42 21.08 -10.95
C ILE A 145 9.67 20.68 -9.51
N GLN A 146 8.86 19.73 -9.02
CA GLN A 146 9.06 19.08 -7.71
C GLN A 146 9.18 17.57 -7.92
N ASN A 147 10.05 16.93 -7.15
CA ASN A 147 10.18 15.48 -7.22
C ASN A 147 8.94 14.79 -6.65
N ASN A 148 8.56 13.66 -7.22
CA ASN A 148 7.50 12.84 -6.66
C ASN A 148 8.01 12.19 -5.36
N GLU A 149 7.13 12.02 -4.37
CA GLU A 149 7.48 11.31 -3.15
C GLU A 149 8.03 9.91 -3.46
N SER A 150 8.97 9.45 -2.64
CA SER A 150 9.47 8.08 -2.77
C SER A 150 8.34 7.06 -2.66
N ALA A 151 8.13 6.30 -3.72
CA ALA A 151 7.07 5.30 -3.77
C ALA A 151 7.19 4.27 -2.63
N LYS A 152 6.10 4.03 -1.90
CA LYS A 152 6.01 3.08 -0.78
C LYS A 152 4.83 2.14 -0.95
N ILE A 153 5.05 0.84 -0.77
CA ILE A 153 3.97 -0.15 -0.71
C ILE A 153 3.47 -0.25 0.73
N ASN A 154 2.16 -0.33 0.92
CA ASN A 154 1.54 -0.31 2.26
C ASN A 154 1.97 -1.45 3.19
N GLN A 155 2.48 -2.56 2.65
CA GLN A 155 3.05 -3.64 3.44
C GLN A 155 4.04 -4.48 2.62
N SER A 156 5.19 -4.78 3.22
CA SER A 156 6.22 -5.65 2.62
C SER A 156 5.94 -7.15 2.83
N LYS A 157 5.01 -7.49 3.73
CA LYS A 157 4.57 -8.86 4.02
C LYS A 157 3.05 -8.90 4.19
N ALA A 158 2.42 -9.97 3.70
CA ALA A 158 1.00 -10.21 3.90
C ALA A 158 0.70 -11.69 4.09
N ILE A 159 -0.25 -11.99 4.96
CA ILE A 159 -0.81 -13.34 5.12
C ILE A 159 -2.25 -13.31 4.59
N ILE A 160 -2.59 -14.24 3.71
CA ILE A 160 -3.93 -14.34 3.09
C ILE A 160 -4.47 -15.75 3.28
N THR A 161 -5.74 -15.88 3.65
CA THR A 161 -6.40 -17.18 3.68
C THR A 161 -6.80 -17.62 2.27
N LYS A 162 -6.59 -18.89 1.91
CA LYS A 162 -6.98 -19.44 0.62
C LYS A 162 -8.46 -19.14 0.31
N GLY A 163 -8.72 -18.56 -0.86
CA GLY A 163 -10.05 -18.14 -1.30
C GLY A 163 -10.46 -16.74 -0.84
N PHE A 164 -9.65 -16.05 -0.03
CA PHE A 164 -9.85 -14.67 0.43
C PHE A 164 -8.91 -13.70 -0.28
N THR A 165 -9.18 -12.41 -0.08
CA THR A 165 -8.44 -11.34 -0.75
C THR A 165 -7.90 -10.31 0.23
N LYS A 166 -6.81 -9.65 -0.15
CA LYS A 166 -6.24 -8.51 0.58
C LYS A 166 -5.82 -7.43 -0.42
N LYS A 167 -6.07 -6.16 -0.07
CA LYS A 167 -5.71 -5.02 -0.91
C LYS A 167 -4.27 -4.58 -0.59
N LEU A 168 -3.45 -4.48 -1.63
CA LEU A 168 -2.19 -3.75 -1.61
C LEU A 168 -2.40 -2.37 -2.24
N SER A 169 -1.69 -1.37 -1.74
CA SER A 169 -1.68 -0.01 -2.26
C SER A 169 -0.26 0.54 -2.26
N VAL A 170 -0.02 1.50 -3.15
CA VAL A 170 1.24 2.24 -3.25
C VAL A 170 0.92 3.72 -3.04
N THR A 171 1.72 4.40 -2.24
CA THR A 171 1.71 5.85 -2.05
C THR A 171 2.97 6.46 -2.66
N GLY A 172 2.95 7.75 -2.95
CA GLY A 172 4.07 8.49 -3.54
C GLY A 172 4.29 8.26 -5.05
N ALA A 173 3.60 7.31 -5.67
CA ALA A 173 3.69 7.11 -7.11
C ALA A 173 2.44 6.46 -7.70
N LYS A 174 2.21 6.69 -9.00
CA LYS A 174 1.24 5.95 -9.80
C LYS A 174 1.76 4.55 -10.08
N VAL A 175 0.88 3.53 -9.98
CA VAL A 175 1.24 2.14 -10.29
C VAL A 175 0.92 1.83 -11.74
N LYS A 176 1.95 1.47 -12.51
CA LYS A 176 1.84 1.03 -13.90
C LYS A 176 1.34 -0.40 -14.02
N SER A 177 1.83 -1.30 -13.18
CA SER A 177 1.41 -2.70 -13.22
C SER A 177 1.57 -3.44 -11.90
N TRP A 178 0.77 -4.50 -11.74
CA TRP A 178 0.87 -5.47 -10.66
C TRP A 178 1.17 -6.86 -11.23
N LYS A 179 2.09 -7.59 -10.60
CA LYS A 179 2.47 -8.96 -11.01
C LYS A 179 2.64 -9.87 -9.80
N SER A 180 2.31 -11.15 -9.96
CA SER A 180 2.64 -12.20 -8.99
C SER A 180 3.75 -13.09 -9.53
N SER A 181 4.71 -13.47 -8.69
CA SER A 181 5.74 -14.45 -9.05
C SER A 181 5.15 -15.84 -9.30
N ASN A 182 4.05 -16.18 -8.62
CA ASN A 182 3.37 -17.46 -8.78
C ASN A 182 1.84 -17.32 -8.64
N LYS A 183 1.18 -17.19 -9.79
CA LYS A 183 -0.29 -17.08 -9.90
C LYS A 183 -1.04 -18.33 -9.41
N LYS A 184 -0.38 -19.50 -9.28
CA LYS A 184 -0.97 -20.70 -8.69
C LYS A 184 -1.09 -20.59 -7.16
N ILE A 185 -0.28 -19.74 -6.53
CA ILE A 185 -0.31 -19.46 -5.08
C ILE A 185 -1.17 -18.23 -4.79
N ALA A 186 -0.90 -17.09 -5.42
CA ALA A 186 -1.73 -15.89 -5.29
C ALA A 186 -1.80 -15.10 -6.60
N LYS A 187 -2.98 -14.57 -6.92
CA LYS A 187 -3.21 -13.67 -8.07
C LYS A 187 -3.36 -12.24 -7.58
N VAL A 188 -2.99 -11.26 -8.40
CA VAL A 188 -3.22 -9.83 -8.13
C VAL A 188 -3.88 -9.22 -9.36
N ASP A 189 -4.89 -8.37 -9.17
CA ASP A 189 -5.55 -7.64 -10.25
C ASP A 189 -4.89 -6.27 -10.51
N LYS A 190 -5.37 -5.55 -11.55
CA LYS A 190 -4.86 -4.22 -11.92
C LYS A 190 -5.00 -3.18 -10.80
N LYS A 191 -5.91 -3.39 -9.84
CA LYS A 191 -6.15 -2.52 -8.70
C LYS A 191 -5.37 -2.97 -7.46
N GLY A 192 -4.47 -3.97 -7.53
CA GLY A 192 -3.73 -4.44 -6.35
C GLY A 192 -4.54 -5.32 -5.39
N LYS A 193 -5.70 -5.85 -5.80
CA LYS A 193 -6.44 -6.84 -5.02
C LYS A 193 -5.78 -8.21 -5.17
N VAL A 194 -5.13 -8.67 -4.11
CA VAL A 194 -4.45 -9.97 -4.07
C VAL A 194 -5.43 -11.05 -3.61
N THR A 195 -5.59 -12.14 -4.36
CA THR A 195 -6.43 -13.29 -4.05
C THR A 195 -5.58 -14.53 -3.78
N GLY A 196 -5.75 -15.16 -2.62
CA GLY A 196 -5.06 -16.41 -2.29
C GLY A 196 -5.69 -17.61 -3.01
N VAL A 197 -4.89 -18.40 -3.74
CA VAL A 197 -5.36 -19.52 -4.59
C VAL A 197 -5.00 -20.88 -3.98
N LYS A 198 -3.74 -21.07 -3.59
CA LYS A 198 -3.22 -22.31 -2.98
C LYS A 198 -2.29 -21.94 -1.83
N ALA A 199 -2.28 -22.74 -0.75
CA ALA A 199 -1.34 -22.52 0.33
C ALA A 199 0.12 -22.59 -0.18
N GLY A 200 0.95 -21.68 0.31
CA GLY A 200 2.32 -21.50 -0.16
C GLY A 200 2.78 -20.05 -0.01
N LYS A 201 4.01 -19.78 -0.46
CA LYS A 201 4.61 -18.44 -0.44
C LYS A 201 4.83 -17.94 -1.87
N THR A 202 4.56 -16.68 -2.14
CA THR A 202 4.83 -16.01 -3.41
C THR A 202 5.12 -14.53 -3.16
N THR A 203 5.56 -13.81 -4.18
CA THR A 203 5.85 -12.38 -4.09
C THR A 203 4.95 -11.63 -5.06
N ILE A 204 4.31 -10.58 -4.58
CA ILE A 204 3.61 -9.61 -5.41
C ILE A 204 4.53 -8.43 -5.66
N TYR A 205 4.56 -7.97 -6.92
CA TYR A 205 5.32 -6.83 -7.39
C TYR A 205 4.36 -5.74 -7.83
N ALA A 206 4.63 -4.51 -7.41
CA ALA A 206 4.09 -3.30 -8.02
C ALA A 206 5.22 -2.62 -8.78
N THR A 207 5.02 -2.37 -10.06
CA THR A 207 5.90 -1.51 -10.85
C THR A 207 5.22 -0.17 -10.98
N THR A 208 5.87 0.87 -10.45
CA THR A 208 5.43 2.24 -10.58
C THR A 208 5.69 2.75 -11.99
N ALA A 209 5.07 3.88 -12.29
CA ALA A 209 5.13 4.49 -13.61
C ALA A 209 6.58 4.82 -14.00
N ASP A 210 7.31 5.46 -13.07
CA ASP A 210 8.76 5.77 -13.12
C ASP A 210 9.70 4.54 -13.10
N GLY A 211 9.17 3.32 -13.24
CA GLY A 211 9.95 2.08 -13.34
C GLY A 211 10.38 1.44 -12.02
N LYS A 212 10.16 2.09 -10.87
CA LYS A 212 10.53 1.53 -9.56
C LYS A 212 9.72 0.27 -9.23
N LYS A 213 10.39 -0.74 -8.67
CA LYS A 213 9.80 -2.03 -8.35
C LYS A 213 9.65 -2.20 -6.84
N LEU A 214 8.41 -2.21 -6.37
CA LEU A 214 8.05 -2.46 -4.97
C LEU A 214 7.62 -3.93 -4.78
N THR A 215 7.84 -4.49 -3.59
CA THR A 215 7.60 -5.92 -3.33
C THR A 215 6.80 -6.18 -2.06
N CYS A 216 5.94 -7.20 -2.10
CA CYS A 216 5.23 -7.74 -0.95
C CYS A 216 5.34 -9.27 -0.93
N LYS A 217 5.93 -9.83 0.14
CA LYS A 217 5.99 -11.29 0.36
C LYS A 217 4.63 -11.77 0.87
N VAL A 218 3.94 -12.58 0.08
CA VAL A 218 2.62 -13.12 0.39
C VAL A 218 2.75 -14.58 0.84
N THR A 219 2.20 -14.88 2.03
CA THR A 219 2.00 -16.26 2.49
C THR A 219 0.52 -16.58 2.46
N VAL A 220 0.13 -17.52 1.61
CA VAL A 220 -1.23 -18.05 1.57
C VAL A 220 -1.30 -19.24 2.53
N LYS A 221 -2.24 -19.20 3.48
CA LYS A 221 -2.52 -20.31 4.40
C LYS A 221 -3.83 -21.00 4.02
N GLU A 222 -3.94 -22.29 4.32
CA GLU A 222 -5.19 -23.03 4.11
C GLU A 222 -6.35 -22.42 4.91
N ASN A 223 -7.55 -22.48 4.35
CA ASN A 223 -8.76 -22.03 5.04
C ASN A 223 -9.22 -23.09 6.06
N LYS A 224 -8.56 -23.12 7.20
CA LYS A 224 -8.81 -24.07 8.29
C LYS A 224 -8.79 -23.35 9.62
N TYR A 225 -9.70 -23.76 10.50
CA TYR A 225 -9.62 -23.47 11.92
C TYR A 225 -8.70 -24.52 12.55
N SER A 226 -7.76 -24.09 13.39
CA SER A 226 -6.87 -24.98 14.12
C SER A 226 -6.39 -24.27 15.39
N VAL A 227 -6.64 -24.90 16.53
CA VAL A 227 -6.06 -24.53 17.83
C VAL A 227 -5.36 -25.76 18.40
N THR A 228 -4.64 -25.59 19.51
CA THR A 228 -4.05 -26.73 20.24
C THR A 228 -5.17 -27.69 20.64
N LYS A 229 -4.98 -28.98 20.39
CA LYS A 229 -5.95 -30.00 20.78
C LYS A 229 -5.83 -30.22 22.29
N PRO A 230 -6.90 -30.01 23.07
CA PRO A 230 -6.86 -30.27 24.50
C PRO A 230 -6.60 -31.74 24.83
N SER A 231 -6.03 -31.95 26.01
CA SER A 231 -5.58 -33.18 26.62
C SER A 231 -6.34 -33.45 27.92
N LEU A 232 -6.17 -34.64 28.51
CA LEU A 232 -6.89 -35.02 29.72
C LEU A 232 -6.59 -34.10 30.92
N SER A 233 -5.34 -33.62 31.05
CA SER A 233 -4.90 -32.73 32.13
C SER A 233 -5.59 -31.37 32.08
N ASP A 234 -6.01 -30.90 30.89
CA ASP A 234 -6.70 -29.62 30.73
C ASP A 234 -8.08 -29.60 31.42
N ALA A 235 -8.64 -30.75 31.77
CA ALA A 235 -9.95 -30.84 32.41
C ALA A 235 -9.91 -30.60 33.92
N GLY A 236 -8.75 -30.70 34.57
CA GLY A 236 -8.67 -30.80 36.02
C GLY A 236 -9.33 -32.07 36.57
N GLN A 237 -9.22 -32.30 37.87
CA GLN A 237 -9.76 -33.50 38.52
C GLN A 237 -11.28 -33.61 38.30
N MET A 238 -11.74 -34.78 37.85
CA MET A 238 -13.16 -35.07 37.56
C MET A 238 -13.80 -34.23 36.44
N GLY A 239 -13.02 -33.38 35.76
CA GLY A 239 -13.55 -32.50 34.72
C GLY A 239 -13.96 -33.24 33.44
N CYS A 240 -15.03 -32.75 32.81
CA CYS A 240 -15.50 -33.23 31.51
C CYS A 240 -15.83 -32.05 30.61
N PHE A 241 -15.23 -32.01 29.42
CA PHE A 241 -15.55 -30.98 28.43
C PHE A 241 -15.49 -31.48 27.00
N VAL A 242 -16.08 -30.71 26.08
CA VAL A 242 -15.95 -30.96 24.64
C VAL A 242 -15.62 -29.67 23.93
N GLU A 243 -14.55 -29.71 23.16
CA GLU A 243 -14.02 -28.52 22.51
C GLU A 243 -13.62 -28.79 21.07
N ALA A 244 -13.96 -27.84 20.19
CA ALA A 244 -13.54 -27.87 18.80
C ALA A 244 -12.07 -27.44 18.70
N TYR A 245 -11.22 -28.31 18.14
CA TYR A 245 -9.80 -28.00 17.96
C TYR A 245 -9.39 -27.83 16.49
N LYS A 246 -10.21 -28.31 15.55
CA LYS A 246 -9.94 -28.19 14.12
C LYS A 246 -11.22 -28.16 13.30
N ALA A 247 -11.31 -27.30 12.30
CA ALA A 247 -12.42 -27.32 11.35
C ALA A 247 -12.00 -26.99 9.92
N SER A 248 -12.67 -27.61 8.96
CA SER A 248 -12.45 -27.39 7.53
C SER A 248 -13.68 -27.76 6.72
N TYR A 249 -13.78 -27.24 5.51
CA TYR A 249 -14.84 -27.61 4.58
C TYR A 249 -14.57 -28.98 3.95
N ASP A 250 -15.61 -29.81 3.83
CA ASP A 250 -15.59 -31.00 2.98
C ASP A 250 -15.79 -30.64 1.49
N LYS A 251 -15.71 -31.64 0.60
CA LYS A 251 -15.89 -31.45 -0.85
C LYS A 251 -17.28 -30.91 -1.22
N SER A 252 -18.29 -31.17 -0.38
CA SER A 252 -19.67 -30.73 -0.57
C SER A 252 -19.91 -29.32 -0.02
N GLY A 253 -18.93 -28.72 0.65
CA GLY A 253 -18.99 -27.39 1.26
C GLY A 253 -19.56 -27.36 2.67
N ASN A 254 -19.79 -28.50 3.32
CA ASN A 254 -20.18 -28.54 4.72
C ASN A 254 -18.97 -28.25 5.61
N LEU A 255 -19.18 -27.56 6.73
CA LEU A 255 -18.14 -27.32 7.70
C LEU A 255 -18.05 -28.51 8.66
N VAL A 256 -16.93 -29.24 8.60
CA VAL A 256 -16.63 -30.36 9.49
C VAL A 256 -15.85 -29.84 10.68
N ILE A 257 -16.45 -29.91 11.87
CA ILE A 257 -15.86 -29.52 13.15
C ILE A 257 -15.34 -30.79 13.82
N ASN A 258 -14.02 -30.90 13.99
CA ASN A 258 -13.39 -31.94 14.80
C ASN A 258 -13.28 -31.39 16.22
N ALA A 259 -13.87 -32.13 17.15
CA ALA A 259 -13.86 -31.81 18.56
C ALA A 259 -13.27 -32.97 19.35
N ILE A 260 -12.68 -32.66 20.50
CA ILE A 260 -12.26 -33.65 21.49
C ILE A 260 -13.30 -33.70 22.59
N ILE A 261 -13.70 -34.90 22.98
CA ILE A 261 -14.43 -35.15 24.24
C ILE A 261 -13.39 -35.59 25.24
N ILE A 262 -13.34 -34.90 26.37
CA ILE A 262 -12.47 -35.25 27.49
C ILE A 262 -13.35 -35.71 28.64
N ASN A 263 -13.07 -36.91 29.14
CA ASN A 263 -13.71 -37.50 30.30
C ASN A 263 -12.65 -37.79 31.35
N ASN A 264 -12.38 -36.83 32.23
CA ASN A 264 -11.49 -37.05 33.37
C ASN A 264 -12.26 -37.47 34.63
N SER A 265 -13.47 -38.03 34.47
CA SER A 265 -14.30 -38.53 35.56
C SER A 265 -14.23 -40.06 35.69
N ALA A 266 -14.70 -40.56 36.82
CA ALA A 266 -14.77 -41.99 37.12
C ALA A 266 -15.84 -42.75 36.31
N ASN A 267 -16.82 -42.03 35.74
CA ASN A 267 -17.95 -42.64 35.03
C ASN A 267 -17.74 -42.59 33.51
N ARG A 268 -18.30 -43.56 32.79
CA ARG A 268 -18.21 -43.59 31.32
C ARG A 268 -19.26 -42.65 30.72
N ILE A 269 -18.85 -41.74 29.84
CA ILE A 269 -19.80 -40.95 29.04
C ILE A 269 -20.34 -41.85 27.92
N VAL A 270 -21.67 -41.97 27.84
CA VAL A 270 -22.37 -42.75 26.80
C VAL A 270 -23.14 -41.87 25.80
N ARG A 271 -23.35 -40.59 26.13
CA ARG A 271 -24.11 -39.67 25.29
C ARG A 271 -23.89 -38.20 25.69
N LEU A 272 -23.97 -37.33 24.69
CA LEU A 272 -24.12 -35.89 24.86
C LEU A 272 -25.57 -35.47 24.54
N LYS A 273 -26.14 -34.57 25.34
CA LYS A 273 -27.45 -33.95 25.09
C LYS A 273 -27.31 -32.48 24.74
N ASP A 274 -28.18 -31.98 23.87
CA ASP A 274 -28.28 -30.57 23.47
C ASP A 274 -26.95 -29.99 22.98
N VAL A 275 -26.26 -30.74 22.11
CA VAL A 275 -24.98 -30.34 21.54
C VAL A 275 -25.18 -29.14 20.63
N LYS A 276 -24.51 -28.03 20.94
CA LYS A 276 -24.53 -26.81 20.14
C LYS A 276 -23.13 -26.26 19.94
N PHE A 277 -22.69 -26.17 18.69
CA PHE A 277 -21.47 -25.43 18.32
C PHE A 277 -21.85 -24.16 17.59
N VAL A 278 -21.36 -23.02 18.07
CA VAL A 278 -21.54 -21.71 17.46
C VAL A 278 -20.25 -21.32 16.75
N VAL A 279 -20.36 -21.07 15.45
CA VAL A 279 -19.25 -20.60 14.61
C VAL A 279 -19.40 -19.10 14.44
N LYS A 280 -18.38 -18.35 14.86
CA LYS A 280 -18.29 -16.90 14.72
C LYS A 280 -17.17 -16.53 13.75
N ASP A 281 -17.37 -15.48 12.95
CA ASP A 281 -16.29 -14.90 12.16
C ASP A 281 -15.36 -14.03 13.02
N ALA A 282 -14.33 -13.44 12.40
CA ALA A 282 -13.32 -12.62 13.07
C ALA A 282 -13.90 -11.40 13.80
N ASN A 283 -15.11 -10.95 13.42
CA ASN A 283 -15.79 -9.82 14.07
C ASN A 283 -16.79 -10.30 15.14
N GLY A 284 -16.75 -11.59 15.51
CA GLY A 284 -17.65 -12.18 16.50
C GLY A 284 -19.06 -12.47 15.98
N LYS A 285 -19.37 -12.21 14.69
CA LYS A 285 -20.71 -12.45 14.14
C LYS A 285 -20.93 -13.95 13.96
N VAL A 286 -22.08 -14.44 14.44
CA VAL A 286 -22.48 -15.84 14.24
C VAL A 286 -22.73 -16.10 12.77
N VAL A 287 -21.92 -16.99 12.18
CA VAL A 287 -21.96 -17.39 10.77
C VAL A 287 -22.44 -18.82 10.56
N GLY A 288 -22.61 -19.58 11.63
CA GLY A 288 -23.16 -20.93 11.59
C GLY A 288 -23.45 -21.46 12.98
N THR A 289 -24.41 -22.37 13.09
CA THR A 289 -24.68 -23.06 14.35
C THR A 289 -25.05 -24.51 14.07
N TYR A 290 -24.24 -25.43 14.59
CA TYR A 290 -24.59 -26.84 14.64
C TYR A 290 -25.46 -27.10 15.87
N LYS A 291 -26.52 -27.89 15.73
CA LYS A 291 -27.37 -28.36 16.83
C LYS A 291 -27.66 -29.84 16.67
N ALA A 292 -27.63 -30.58 17.75
CA ALA A 292 -28.16 -31.94 17.85
C ALA A 292 -28.72 -32.17 19.26
N SER A 293 -29.96 -32.65 19.36
CA SER A 293 -30.59 -32.98 20.65
C SER A 293 -29.85 -34.12 21.37
N LYS A 294 -29.27 -35.04 20.60
CA LYS A 294 -28.58 -36.23 21.08
C LYS A 294 -27.38 -36.56 20.19
N TYR A 295 -26.27 -36.92 20.83
CA TYR A 295 -25.10 -37.49 20.16
C TYR A 295 -24.60 -38.71 20.95
N ASN A 296 -24.82 -39.91 20.42
CA ASN A 296 -24.38 -41.15 21.04
C ASN A 296 -22.87 -41.32 20.90
N VAL A 297 -22.18 -41.58 22.00
CA VAL A 297 -20.73 -41.77 22.01
C VAL A 297 -20.31 -42.50 23.28
N SER A 298 -19.42 -43.49 23.17
CA SER A 298 -18.79 -44.11 24.33
C SER A 298 -17.39 -43.51 24.54
N VAL A 299 -17.15 -42.92 25.71
CA VAL A 299 -15.84 -42.40 26.17
C VAL A 299 -15.60 -42.92 27.59
N SER A 300 -14.64 -43.82 27.75
CA SER A 300 -14.28 -44.42 29.04
C SER A 300 -13.89 -43.37 30.08
N SER A 301 -13.93 -43.76 31.35
CA SER A 301 -13.35 -42.96 32.44
C SER A 301 -11.88 -42.62 32.14
N TYR A 302 -11.44 -41.45 32.61
CA TYR A 302 -10.06 -40.96 32.45
C TYR A 302 -9.50 -41.06 31.01
N SER A 303 -10.33 -40.76 30.01
CA SER A 303 -9.97 -40.93 28.61
C SER A 303 -10.46 -39.78 27.72
N THR A 304 -9.95 -39.75 26.49
CA THR A 304 -10.36 -38.76 25.49
C THR A 304 -10.83 -39.43 24.20
N LYS A 305 -11.76 -38.80 23.49
CA LYS A 305 -12.23 -39.28 22.18
C LYS A 305 -12.43 -38.15 21.19
N SER A 306 -11.82 -38.27 20.01
CA SER A 306 -12.03 -37.31 18.92
C SER A 306 -13.30 -37.64 18.15
N VAL A 307 -14.15 -36.64 17.91
CA VAL A 307 -15.44 -36.77 17.25
C VAL A 307 -15.62 -35.69 16.18
N LYS A 308 -16.57 -35.90 15.26
CA LYS A 308 -16.86 -34.97 14.17
C LYS A 308 -18.32 -34.51 14.24
N PHE A 309 -18.51 -33.20 14.08
CA PHE A 309 -19.81 -32.56 13.93
C PHE A 309 -19.84 -31.84 12.59
N THR A 310 -20.78 -32.22 11.72
CA THR A 310 -20.89 -31.66 10.36
C THR A 310 -22.00 -30.63 10.30
N LEU A 311 -21.63 -29.36 10.18
CA LEU A 311 -22.56 -28.27 9.93
C LEU A 311 -22.81 -28.15 8.43
N LYS A 312 -24.05 -28.44 8.01
CA LYS A 312 -24.44 -28.40 6.59
C LYS A 312 -24.25 -27.01 6.01
N LYS A 313 -23.82 -26.93 4.74
CA LYS A 313 -23.59 -25.65 4.04
C LYS A 313 -24.81 -24.73 4.04
N SER A 314 -26.01 -25.30 3.99
CA SER A 314 -27.29 -24.56 4.02
C SER A 314 -27.53 -23.82 5.33
N LEU A 315 -26.86 -24.24 6.41
CA LEU A 315 -26.94 -23.62 7.73
C LEU A 315 -25.85 -22.57 7.97
N LEU A 316 -24.99 -22.32 6.97
CA LEU A 316 -23.99 -21.27 7.02
C LEU A 316 -24.58 -19.97 6.48
N LYS A 317 -24.48 -18.89 7.24
CA LYS A 317 -24.97 -17.56 6.84
C LYS A 317 -24.10 -16.88 5.77
N LYS A 318 -22.94 -17.46 5.45
CA LYS A 318 -22.01 -16.99 4.43
C LYS A 318 -21.48 -18.18 3.64
N LYS A 319 -21.40 -18.06 2.32
CA LYS A 319 -20.85 -19.11 1.43
C LYS A 319 -19.38 -19.44 1.72
N LYS A 320 -18.59 -18.47 2.20
CA LYS A 320 -17.18 -18.65 2.58
C LYS A 320 -16.90 -17.87 3.86
N ILE A 321 -16.38 -18.56 4.88
CA ILE A 321 -15.92 -17.99 6.15
C ILE A 321 -14.39 -18.15 6.19
N ASP A 322 -13.69 -17.12 6.66
CA ASP A 322 -12.26 -17.21 6.92
C ASP A 322 -12.07 -17.94 8.26
N LEU A 323 -11.88 -19.25 8.17
CA LEU A 323 -11.80 -20.13 9.34
C LEU A 323 -10.54 -19.90 10.16
N ARG A 324 -9.50 -19.26 9.60
CA ARG A 324 -8.26 -19.00 10.33
C ARG A 324 -8.42 -18.00 11.46
N ASN A 325 -9.38 -17.09 11.31
CA ASN A 325 -9.71 -16.06 12.29
C ASN A 325 -11.11 -16.28 12.87
N ALA A 326 -11.69 -17.46 12.66
CA ALA A 326 -13.00 -17.81 13.21
C ALA A 326 -12.87 -18.35 14.64
N THR A 327 -13.96 -18.28 15.39
CA THR A 327 -14.10 -18.92 16.70
C THR A 327 -15.16 -19.99 16.62
N ILE A 328 -14.89 -21.18 17.18
CA ILE A 328 -15.86 -22.29 17.24
C ILE A 328 -16.01 -22.71 18.69
N VAL A 329 -17.15 -22.39 19.29
CA VAL A 329 -17.38 -22.59 20.73
C VAL A 329 -18.57 -23.51 20.94
N ARG A 330 -18.41 -24.51 21.82
CA ARG A 330 -19.55 -25.28 22.33
C ARG A 330 -20.34 -24.44 23.33
N LYS A 331 -21.66 -24.43 23.23
CA LYS A 331 -22.56 -23.72 24.14
C LYS A 331 -23.53 -24.69 24.80
N GLY A 332 -23.34 -24.93 26.09
CA GLY A 332 -24.21 -25.77 26.92
C GLY A 332 -24.21 -27.26 26.56
N GLY A 333 -25.29 -27.91 26.97
CA GLY A 333 -25.50 -29.35 26.86
C GLY A 333 -24.96 -30.11 28.06
N SER A 334 -25.39 -31.37 28.20
CA SER A 334 -25.08 -32.23 29.35
C SER A 334 -24.41 -33.52 28.91
N TYR A 335 -23.71 -34.16 29.86
CA TYR A 335 -23.14 -35.49 29.73
C TYR A 335 -24.08 -36.50 30.37
N TYR A 336 -24.27 -37.64 29.70
CA TYR A 336 -24.97 -38.77 30.28
C TYR A 336 -23.96 -39.89 30.51
N TYR A 337 -23.99 -40.40 31.73
CA TYR A 337 -23.04 -41.39 32.23
C TYR A 337 -23.70 -42.76 32.35
N ARG A 338 -22.87 -43.81 32.28
CA ARG A 338 -23.23 -45.18 32.66
C ARG A 338 -22.16 -45.74 33.58
#